data_AF-A0AAD5R7J1-F1
#
_entry.id   AF-A0AAD5R7J1-F1
#
_cell.length_a   1.000
_cell.length_b   1.000
_cell.length_c   1.000
_cell.angle_alpha   90.00
_cell.angle_beta   90.00
_cell.angle_gamma   90.00
#
_symmetry.space_group_name_H-M   'P 1'
#
loop_
_entity.id
_entity.type
_entity.pdbx_description
1 polymer ?
#
loop_
_entity_poly.entity_id
_entity_poly.type
_entity_poly.pdbx_seq_one_letter_code
_entity_poly.pdbx_strand_id
1 'polypeptide(L)' 'MSHTSDVTCGSVYLVKEVIDGELPIEDGFETHLFKIGDYNNAVDTHFKLPYDENAAGILIISTPDMFRRFV' A
#
# COMPACT_ATOMS: atom_id res chain seq x y z
N MET A 1 -1.61 -26.09 18.84
CA MET A 1 -0.67 -25.31 18.00
C MET A 1 -1.14 -25.55 16.57
N SER A 2 -1.80 -24.64 15.87
CA SER A 2 -1.40 -23.26 15.58
C SER A 2 -2.63 -22.44 15.13
N HIS A 3 -2.92 -21.32 15.80
CA HIS A 3 -3.91 -20.32 15.37
C HIS A 3 -3.22 -18.96 15.33
N THR A 4 -2.56 -18.63 14.23
CA THR A 4 -1.93 -17.30 14.04
C THR A 4 -2.06 -16.78 12.61
N SER A 5 -3.00 -17.30 11.81
CA SER A 5 -3.10 -16.98 10.37
C SER A 5 -4.08 -15.86 10.00
N ASP A 6 -4.80 -15.24 10.94
CA ASP A 6 -5.95 -14.37 10.61
C ASP A 6 -5.77 -12.89 11.00
N VAL A 7 -4.92 -12.60 12.00
CA VAL A 7 -4.81 -11.23 12.58
C VAL A 7 -4.07 -10.26 11.65
N THR A 8 -3.11 -10.74 10.86
CA THR A 8 -2.29 -9.88 9.97
C THR A 8 -3.06 -9.39 8.75
N CYS A 9 -4.01 -10.17 8.25
CA CYS A 9 -4.85 -9.80 7.11
C CYS A 9 -5.79 -8.65 7.49
N GLY A 10 -6.52 -8.81 8.61
CA GLY A 10 -7.50 -7.81 9.07
C GLY A 10 -6.89 -6.44 9.39
N SER A 11 -5.74 -6.40 10.07
CA SER A 11 -5.11 -5.12 10.43
C SER A 11 -4.61 -4.33 9.21
N VAL A 12 -4.14 -5.00 8.16
CA VAL A 12 -3.68 -4.33 6.94
C VAL A 12 -4.84 -3.70 6.18
N TYR A 13 -5.99 -4.37 6.11
CA TYR A 13 -7.19 -3.80 5.49
C TYR A 13 -7.71 -2.58 6.25
N LEU A 14 -7.68 -2.59 7.59
CA LEU A 14 -8.06 -1.42 8.38
C LEU A 14 -7.16 -0.21 8.11
N VAL A 15 -5.85 -0.42 8.01
CA VAL A 15 -4.92 0.67 7.65
C VAL A 15 -5.20 1.19 6.24
N LYS A 16 -5.48 0.29 5.29
CA LYS A 16 -5.84 0.68 3.93
C LYS A 16 -7.14 1.50 3.90
N GLU A 17 -8.18 1.07 4.61
CA GLU A 17 -9.46 1.79 4.68
C GLU A 17 -9.30 3.20 5.24
N VAL A 18 -8.48 3.38 6.29
CA VAL A 18 -8.17 4.71 6.82
C VAL A 18 -7.48 5.57 5.77
N ILE A 19 -6.49 5.01 5.06
CA ILE A 19 -5.76 5.74 4.02
C ILE A 19 -6.68 6.10 2.85
N ASP A 20 -7.56 5.19 2.42
CA ASP A 20 -8.53 5.45 1.34
C ASP A 20 -9.54 6.54 1.72
N GLY A 21 -9.89 6.63 3.01
CA GLY A 21 -10.76 7.69 3.52
C GLY A 21 -10.09 9.07 3.56
N GLU A 22 -8.79 9.13 3.86
CA GLU A 22 -8.02 10.38 3.92
C GLU A 22 -7.47 10.81 2.55
N LEU A 23 -7.28 9.87 1.62
CA LEU A 23 -6.82 10.09 0.25
C LEU A 23 -7.83 9.53 -0.76
N PRO A 24 -9.03 10.12 -0.84
CA PRO A 24 -10.09 9.63 -1.69
C PRO A 24 -9.82 9.90 -3.18
N ILE A 25 -10.44 9.09 -4.05
CA ILE A 25 -10.32 9.25 -5.51
C ILE A 25 -10.91 10.57 -6.00
N GLU A 26 -11.91 11.09 -5.28
CA GLU A 26 -12.54 12.38 -5.52
C GLU A 26 -11.56 13.55 -5.32
N ASP A 27 -10.55 13.37 -4.47
CA ASP A 27 -9.46 14.33 -4.27
C ASP A 27 -8.25 14.03 -5.19
N GLY A 28 -8.39 13.04 -6.07
CA GLY A 28 -7.42 12.69 -7.08
C GLY A 28 -6.29 11.79 -6.59
N PHE A 29 -6.57 10.92 -5.62
CA PHE A 29 -5.61 9.92 -5.16
C PHE A 29 -6.11 8.49 -5.40
N GLU A 30 -5.20 7.63 -5.85
CA GLU A 30 -5.43 6.19 -5.95
C GLU A 30 -4.44 5.47 -5.04
N THR A 31 -4.92 4.48 -4.28
CA THR A 31 -4.06 3.66 -3.41
C THR A 31 -4.15 2.18 -3.72
N HIS A 32 -2.99 1.52 -3.75
CA HIS A 32 -2.86 0.10 -4.08
C HIS A 32 -2.01 -0.63 -3.06
N LEU A 33 -2.57 -1.70 -2.49
CA LEU A 33 -1.86 -2.57 -1.56
C LEU A 33 -0.99 -3.57 -2.35
N PHE A 34 0.25 -3.77 -1.92
CA PHE A 34 1.17 -4.77 -2.48
C PHE A 34 2.04 -5.40 -1.38
N LYS A 35 2.68 -6.54 -1.66
CA LYS A 35 3.68 -7.12 -0.75
C LYS A 35 5.08 -6.63 -1.12
N ILE A 36 5.91 -6.35 -0.12
CA ILE A 36 7.30 -5.96 -0.37
C ILE A 36 8.07 -7.05 -1.13
N GLY A 37 7.76 -8.33 -0.90
CA GLY A 37 8.32 -9.44 -1.68
C GLY A 37 8.05 -9.33 -3.18
N ASP A 38 6.83 -8.94 -3.58
CA ASP A 38 6.45 -8.78 -4.99
C ASP A 38 7.27 -7.66 -5.65
N TYR A 39 7.45 -6.53 -4.94
CA TYR A 39 8.29 -5.43 -5.38
C TYR A 39 9.78 -5.85 -5.50
N ASN A 40 10.33 -6.48 -4.46
CA ASN A 40 11.73 -6.90 -4.41
C ASN A 40 12.09 -7.94 -5.48
N ASN A 41 11.11 -8.72 -5.95
CA ASN A 41 11.27 -9.68 -7.04
C ASN A 41 11.31 -8.99 -8.43
N ALA A 42 10.74 -7.79 -8.55
CA ALA A 42 10.68 -7.04 -9.81
C ALA A 42 11.92 -6.15 -10.06
N VAL A 43 12.71 -5.86 -9.02
CA VAL A 43 13.83 -4.90 -9.08
C VAL A 43 15.20 -5.54 -8.88
N ASP A 44 16.25 -4.87 -9.34
CA ASP A 44 17.63 -5.28 -9.07
C ASP A 44 17.96 -5.15 -7.57
N THR A 45 18.95 -5.91 -7.12
CA THR A 45 19.50 -5.95 -5.74
C THR A 45 19.71 -4.58 -5.10
N HIS A 46 20.13 -3.57 -5.86
CA HIS A 46 20.39 -2.21 -5.37
C HIS A 46 19.12 -1.45 -4.97
N PHE A 47 17.95 -1.85 -5.50
CA PHE A 47 16.66 -1.21 -5.24
C PHE A 47 15.80 -2.02 -4.26
N LYS A 48 16.29 -3.17 -3.78
CA LYS A 48 15.53 -3.99 -2.85
C LYS A 48 15.33 -3.25 -1.52
N LEU A 49 14.09 -3.28 -1.04
CA LEU A 49 13.73 -2.72 0.25
C LEU A 49 14.06 -3.72 1.37
N PRO A 50 14.72 -3.30 2.46
CA PRO A 50 15.17 -4.19 3.53
C PRO A 50 14.05 -4.51 4.54
N TYR A 51 12.92 -5.01 4.05
CA TYR A 51 11.79 -5.45 4.87
C TYR A 51 11.46 -6.93 4.63
N ASP A 52 10.65 -7.50 5.53
CA ASP A 52 10.11 -8.86 5.38
C ASP A 52 9.33 -8.99 4.06
N GLU A 53 9.44 -10.15 3.39
CA GLU A 53 8.78 -10.39 2.11
C GLU A 53 7.24 -10.31 2.19
N ASN A 54 6.67 -10.59 3.37
CA ASN A 54 5.24 -10.49 3.65
C ASN A 54 4.82 -9.14 4.22
N ALA A 55 5.74 -8.19 4.37
CA ALA A 55 5.40 -6.83 4.76
C ALA A 55 4.46 -6.19 3.73
N ALA A 56 3.48 -5.44 4.22
CA ALA A 56 2.54 -4.69 3.41
C ALA A 56 3.16 -3.35 2.96
N GLY A 57 3.03 -3.03 1.67
CA GLY A 57 3.31 -1.73 1.09
C GLY A 57 2.03 -1.13 0.51
N ILE A 58 1.89 0.20 0.59
CA ILE A 58 0.78 0.93 -0.04
C ILE A 58 1.39 1.93 -1.03
N LEU A 59 1.07 1.76 -2.30
CA LEU A 59 1.41 2.68 -3.37
C LEU A 59 0.34 3.75 -3.45
N ILE A 60 0.73 5.02 -3.41
CA ILE A 60 -0.17 6.18 -3.54
C ILE A 60 0.19 6.89 -4.85
N ILE A 61 -0.81 7.09 -5.71
CA ILE A 61 -0.66 7.74 -7.01
C ILE A 61 -1.56 8.97 -7.03
N SER A 62 -1.02 10.10 -7.46
CA SER A 62 -1.81 11.30 -7.73
C SER A 62 -2.32 11.28 -9.16
N THR A 63 -3.63 11.40 -9.35
CA THR A 63 -4.28 11.56 -10.64
C THR A 63 -4.31 13.04 -11.04
N PRO A 64 -4.65 13.38 -12.30
CA PRO A 64 -4.79 14.78 -12.72
C PRO A 64 -5.80 15.59 -11.90
N ASP A 65 -6.78 14.94 -11.24
CA ASP A 65 -7.76 15.61 -10.39
C ASP A 65 -7.13 16.24 -9.14
N MET A 66 -6.05 15.65 -8.62
CA MET A 66 -5.32 16.22 -7.48
C MET A 66 -4.82 17.63 -7.80
N PHE A 67 -4.26 17.84 -8.99
CA PHE A 67 -3.81 19.16 -9.41
C PHE A 67 -4.98 20.15 -9.51
N ARG A 68 -6.12 19.72 -10.08
CA ARG A 68 -7.31 20.58 -10.19
C ARG A 68 -7.92 20.98 -8.85
N ARG A 69 -7.63 20.21 -7.79
CA ARG A 69 -8.25 20.36 -6.48
C ARG A 69 -7.38 21.13 -5.50
N PHE A 70 -6.07 20.97 -5.57
CA PHE A 70 -5.13 21.47 -4.57
C PHE A 70 -4.09 22.47 -5.10
N VAL A 71 -3.97 22.66 -6.43
CA VAL A 71 -3.03 23.60 -7.05
C VAL A 71 -3.78 24.66 -7.86
#